data_AF-A0A359C6R6-F1
#
_entry.id   AF-A0A359C6R6-F1
#
_cell.length_a   1.000
_cell.length_b   1.000
_cell.length_c   1.000
_cell.angle_alpha   90.00
_cell.angle_beta   90.00
_cell.angle_gamma   90.00
#
_symmetry.space_group_name_H-M   'P 1'
#
loop_
_entity.id
_entity.type
_entity.pdbx_description
1 polymer ?
#
loop_
_entity_poly.entity_id
_entity_poly.type
_entity_poly.pdbx_seq_one_letter_code
_entity_poly.pdbx_strand_id
1 'polypeptide(L)'
;HLIGVRYETSADQLRYALAEIRTMLYSHPKVERDGARIRFVGFGGSSLDLEIFAYVKATEMPDFLGIQEDLLLRIMDIIAQAGTGIAFPSQTTYLAKDTPLDSQKTEEAVTQVRQWRDRGELPFPDFRPDQVGPPRNPIEYPPPGSSLRSGPGDLEDK
;
A
#
# COMPACT_ATOMS: atom_id res chain seq x y z
N HIS A 1 12.78 -0.29 -8.33
CA HIS A 1 12.45 -1.73 -8.35
C HIS A 1 11.00 -1.92 -7.99
N LEU A 2 10.34 -2.89 -8.64
CA LEU A 2 9.02 -3.36 -8.24
C LEU A 2 9.20 -4.74 -7.62
N ILE A 3 8.73 -4.92 -6.39
CA ILE A 3 8.79 -6.20 -5.67
C ILE A 3 7.38 -6.62 -5.33
N GLY A 4 7.00 -7.81 -5.78
CA GLY A 4 5.73 -8.42 -5.41
C GLY A 4 5.87 -9.22 -4.12
N VAL A 5 4.97 -9.00 -3.16
CA VAL A 5 4.79 -9.90 -2.01
C VAL A 5 3.47 -10.65 -2.12
N ARG A 6 3.34 -11.73 -1.37
CA ARG A 6 2.18 -12.64 -1.42
C ARG A 6 0.85 -11.95 -1.08
N TYR A 7 -0.25 -12.39 -1.71
CA TYR A 7 -1.61 -11.90 -1.42
C TYR A 7 -2.13 -12.26 -0.03
N GLU A 8 -1.58 -13.31 0.58
CA GLU A 8 -1.91 -13.70 1.95
C GLU A 8 -1.31 -12.75 3.00
N THR A 9 -0.45 -11.82 2.59
CA THR A 9 0.13 -10.81 3.49
C THR A 9 -0.98 -9.90 4.00
N SER A 10 -1.15 -9.84 5.32
CA SER A 10 -2.08 -8.90 5.93
C SER A 10 -1.61 -7.44 5.77
N ALA A 11 -2.55 -6.50 5.89
CA ALA A 11 -2.23 -5.07 5.82
C ALA A 11 -1.19 -4.65 6.87
N ASP A 12 -1.21 -5.23 8.07
CA ASP A 12 -0.27 -4.88 9.14
C ASP A 12 1.13 -5.46 8.93
N GLN A 13 1.24 -6.68 8.40
CA GLN A 13 2.53 -7.21 7.93
C GLN A 13 3.11 -6.34 6.82
N LEU A 14 2.26 -5.86 5.90
CA LEU A 14 2.69 -4.96 4.84
C LEU A 14 3.17 -3.61 5.40
N ARG A 15 2.44 -3.02 6.35
CA ARG A 15 2.85 -1.79 7.04
C ARG A 15 4.19 -1.96 7.75
N TYR A 16 4.39 -3.09 8.42
CA TYR A 16 5.65 -3.43 9.09
C TYR A 16 6.80 -3.52 8.08
N ALA A 17 6.66 -4.32 7.01
CA ALA A 17 7.70 -4.44 5.99
C ALA A 17 8.04 -3.08 5.34
N LEU A 18 7.02 -2.28 5.02
CA LEU A 18 7.21 -0.94 4.46
C LEU A 18 7.95 0.02 5.41
N ALA A 19 7.70 -0.08 6.72
CA ALA A 19 8.38 0.72 7.73
C ALA A 19 9.85 0.29 7.86
N GLU A 20 10.11 -1.00 8.02
CA GLU A 20 11.46 -1.55 8.19
C GLU A 20 12.34 -1.33 6.95
N ILE A 21 11.82 -1.56 5.74
CA ILE A 21 12.56 -1.28 4.51
C ILE A 21 12.88 0.22 4.40
N ARG A 22 11.94 1.09 4.79
CA ARG A 22 12.18 2.55 4.77
C ARG A 22 13.28 2.94 5.76
N THR A 23 13.24 2.40 6.98
CA THR A 23 14.29 2.59 7.99
C THR A 23 15.64 2.10 7.48
N MET A 24 15.70 0.93 6.84
CA MET A 24 16.91 0.39 6.24
C MET A 24 17.47 1.32 5.15
N LEU A 25 16.63 1.78 4.22
CA LEU A 25 17.04 2.72 3.16
C LEU A 25 17.62 4.02 3.75
N TYR A 26 17.00 4.58 4.78
CA TYR A 26 17.47 5.81 5.43
C TYR A 26 18.76 5.60 6.24
N SER A 27 19.00 4.38 6.68
CA SER A 27 20.19 4.02 7.47
C SER A 27 21.38 3.63 6.60
N HIS A 28 21.16 3.30 5.31
CA HIS A 28 22.21 2.83 4.43
C HIS A 28 23.14 3.98 3.99
N PRO A 29 24.46 3.92 4.27
CA PRO A 29 25.38 5.07 4.07
C PRO A 29 25.59 5.45 2.60
N LYS A 30 25.31 4.54 1.67
CA LYS A 30 25.41 4.78 0.22
C LYS A 30 24.09 5.17 -0.43
N VAL A 31 23.00 5.26 0.33
CA VAL A 31 21.70 5.72 -0.18
C VAL A 31 21.55 7.20 0.15
N GLU A 32 21.11 8.00 -0.81
CA GLU A 32 20.67 9.36 -0.53
C GLU A 32 19.28 9.31 0.11
N ARG A 33 19.16 9.91 1.31
CA ARG A 33 17.93 9.84 2.12
C ARG A 33 16.80 10.58 1.43
N ASP A 34 17.14 11.74 0.86
CA ASP A 34 16.20 12.58 0.16
C ASP A 34 15.77 11.91 -1.15
N GLY A 35 14.50 11.53 -1.20
CA GLY A 35 13.91 10.81 -2.33
C GLY A 35 13.86 9.29 -2.18
N ALA A 36 14.55 8.70 -1.20
CA ALA A 36 14.41 7.27 -0.93
C ALA A 36 12.99 6.95 -0.43
N ARG A 37 12.30 6.04 -1.12
CA ARG A 37 10.91 5.68 -0.83
C ARG A 37 10.61 4.22 -1.13
N ILE A 38 9.69 3.69 -0.34
CA ILE A 38 8.95 2.46 -0.61
C ILE A 38 7.46 2.70 -0.35
N ARG A 39 6.62 2.26 -1.30
CA ARG A 39 5.16 2.38 -1.25
C ARG A 39 4.48 1.11 -1.77
N PHE A 40 3.35 0.75 -1.19
CA PHE A 40 2.41 -0.19 -1.79
C PHE A 40 1.64 0.55 -2.89
N VAL A 41 1.80 0.11 -4.14
CA VAL A 41 1.32 0.86 -5.33
C VAL A 41 0.21 0.17 -6.10
N GLY A 42 -0.01 -1.13 -5.87
CA GLY A 42 -1.06 -1.83 -6.61
C GLY A 42 -1.20 -3.30 -6.27
N PHE A 43 -2.25 -3.89 -6.84
CA PHE A 43 -2.55 -5.30 -6.77
C PHE A 43 -2.20 -5.92 -8.14
N GLY A 44 -1.07 -6.62 -8.21
CA GLY A 44 -0.57 -7.29 -9.41
C GLY A 44 -1.28 -8.63 -9.66
N GLY A 45 -1.08 -9.25 -10.82
CA GLY A 45 -1.81 -10.48 -11.19
C GLY A 45 -1.63 -11.66 -10.22
N SER A 46 -0.55 -11.68 -9.44
CA SER A 46 -0.28 -12.67 -8.38
C SER A 46 0.48 -12.10 -7.18
N SER A 47 0.48 -10.78 -7.01
CA SER A 47 1.27 -10.07 -5.99
C SER A 47 0.58 -8.83 -5.43
N LEU A 48 0.96 -8.44 -4.22
CA LEU A 48 0.85 -7.07 -3.71
C LEU A 48 2.13 -6.32 -4.09
N ASP A 49 2.00 -5.26 -4.89
CA ASP A 49 3.14 -4.63 -5.56
C ASP A 49 3.72 -3.48 -4.73
N LEU A 50 5.00 -3.61 -4.41
CA LEU A 50 5.79 -2.60 -3.69
C LEU A 50 6.75 -1.90 -4.64
N GLU A 51 6.60 -0.58 -4.80
CA GLU A 51 7.54 0.24 -5.56
C GLU A 51 8.61 0.80 -4.63
N ILE A 52 9.88 0.55 -4.98
CA ILE A 52 11.07 1.05 -4.30
C ILE A 52 11.85 1.96 -5.24
N PHE A 53 12.18 3.15 -4.75
CA PHE A 53 13.01 4.12 -5.45
C PHE A 53 14.04 4.73 -4.48
N ALA A 54 15.29 4.85 -4.92
CA ALA A 54 16.37 5.46 -4.15
C ALA A 54 17.51 5.90 -5.09
N TYR A 55 18.16 7.02 -4.76
CA TYR A 55 19.44 7.39 -5.37
C TYR A 55 20.59 6.77 -4.59
N VAL A 56 21.57 6.24 -5.33
CA VAL A 56 22.73 5.53 -4.77
C VAL A 56 24.02 6.27 -5.11
N LYS A 57 24.92 6.39 -4.13
CA LYS A 57 26.23 7.04 -4.23
C LYS A 57 27.26 6.09 -4.83
N ALA A 58 27.32 6.03 -6.16
CA ALA A 58 28.28 5.24 -6.93
C ALA A 58 28.80 6.04 -8.13
N THR A 59 30.08 5.85 -8.47
CA THR A 59 30.72 6.49 -9.64
C THR A 59 30.79 5.56 -10.84
N GLU A 60 30.95 4.25 -10.60
CA GLU A 60 31.08 3.23 -11.64
C GLU A 60 29.97 2.18 -11.53
N MET A 61 29.67 1.53 -12.64
CA MET A 61 28.60 0.53 -12.72
C MET A 61 28.80 -0.66 -11.77
N PRO A 62 30.00 -1.26 -11.61
CA PRO A 62 30.21 -2.36 -10.67
C PRO A 62 29.87 -1.99 -9.22
N ASP A 63 30.25 -0.79 -8.78
CA ASP A 63 29.94 -0.30 -7.43
C ASP A 63 28.44 -0.08 -7.24
N PHE A 64 27.78 0.47 -8.26
CA PHE A 64 26.32 0.63 -8.26
C PHE A 64 25.61 -0.72 -8.11
N LEU A 65 26.03 -1.74 -8.88
CA LEU A 65 25.45 -3.08 -8.83
C LEU A 65 25.69 -3.74 -7.47
N GLY A 66 26.88 -3.59 -6.88
CA GLY A 66 27.17 -4.11 -5.55
C GLY A 66 26.30 -3.49 -4.46
N ILE A 67 26.05 -2.17 -4.52
CA ILE A 67 25.14 -1.52 -3.56
C ILE A 67 23.69 -1.95 -3.80
N GLN A 68 23.28 -2.06 -5.07
CA GLN A 68 21.94 -2.56 -5.41
C GLN A 68 21.72 -3.99 -4.88
N GLU A 69 22.71 -4.87 -5.03
CA GLU A 69 22.67 -6.24 -4.51
C GLU A 69 22.49 -6.26 -2.99
N ASP A 70 23.34 -5.53 -2.23
CA ASP A 70 23.21 -5.45 -0.76
C ASP A 70 21.82 -4.97 -0.32
N LEU A 71 21.28 -3.92 -0.98
CA LEU A 71 19.95 -3.42 -0.67
C LEU A 71 18.87 -4.47 -0.94
N LEU A 72 18.93 -5.17 -2.08
CA LEU A 72 17.95 -6.19 -2.44
C LEU A 72 18.01 -7.39 -1.48
N LEU A 73 19.20 -7.84 -1.08
CA LEU A 73 19.38 -8.90 -0.10
C LEU A 73 18.76 -8.52 1.26
N ARG A 74 19.03 -7.30 1.76
CA ARG A 74 18.42 -6.81 3.01
C ARG A 74 16.89 -6.71 2.92
N ILE A 75 16.37 -6.31 1.77
CA ILE A 75 14.92 -6.26 1.53
C ILE A 75 14.33 -7.68 1.62
N MET A 76 15.00 -8.70 1.08
CA MET A 76 14.55 -10.09 1.22
C MET A 76 14.49 -10.52 2.68
N ASP A 77 15.50 -10.18 3.48
CA ASP A 77 15.53 -10.50 4.91
C ASP A 77 14.37 -9.83 5.67
N ILE A 78 14.09 -8.56 5.37
CA ILE A 78 12.99 -7.81 6.02
C ILE A 78 11.63 -8.39 5.62
N ILE A 79 11.44 -8.77 4.36
CA ILE A 79 10.21 -9.42 3.89
C ILE A 79 9.98 -10.74 4.65
N ALA A 80 11.04 -11.54 4.82
CA ALA A 80 10.97 -12.79 5.58
C ALA A 80 10.65 -12.53 7.07
N GLN A 81 11.27 -11.52 7.68
CA GLN A 81 11.00 -11.12 9.07
C GLN A 81 9.58 -10.61 9.29
N ALA A 82 8.95 -10.01 8.28
CA ALA A 82 7.54 -9.62 8.31
C ALA A 82 6.58 -10.83 8.28
N GLY A 83 7.10 -12.06 8.17
CA GLY A 83 6.29 -13.28 8.08
C GLY A 83 5.60 -13.44 6.74
N THR A 84 6.12 -12.82 5.68
CA THR A 84 5.65 -13.02 4.30
C THR A 84 6.82 -13.42 3.38
N GLY A 85 6.54 -13.58 2.10
CA GLY A 85 7.52 -13.95 1.10
C GLY A 85 7.32 -13.20 -0.21
N ILE A 86 8.34 -13.27 -1.06
CA ILE A 86 8.24 -12.80 -2.45
C ILE A 86 7.18 -13.63 -3.16
N ALA A 87 6.33 -12.93 -3.92
CA ALA A 87 5.36 -13.57 -4.79
C ALA A 87 6.07 -14.17 -6.00
N PHE A 88 5.78 -15.44 -6.26
CA PHE A 88 6.11 -16.09 -7.52
C PHE A 88 4.89 -16.00 -8.44
N PRO A 89 5.07 -15.98 -9.77
CA PRO A 89 3.96 -16.15 -10.69
C PRO A 89 3.17 -17.41 -10.32
N SER A 90 1.98 -17.21 -9.78
CA SER A 90 1.11 -18.30 -9.32
C SER A 90 -0.19 -18.26 -10.11
N GLN A 91 -0.59 -19.43 -10.63
CA GLN A 91 -1.93 -19.61 -11.17
C GLN A 91 -2.73 -20.45 -10.17
N THR A 92 -3.84 -19.89 -9.69
CA THR A 92 -4.81 -20.68 -8.93
C THR A 92 -5.72 -21.39 -9.93
N THR A 93 -5.53 -22.70 -10.10
CA THR A 93 -6.51 -23.53 -10.81
C THR A 93 -7.73 -23.70 -9.90
N TYR A 94 -8.83 -23.02 -10.24
CA TYR A 94 -10.10 -23.19 -9.55
C TYR A 94 -10.70 -24.56 -9.88
N LEU A 95 -10.46 -25.55 -9.00
CA LEU A 95 -11.26 -26.78 -8.96
C LEU A 95 -12.52 -26.43 -8.14
N ALA A 96 -13.56 -25.97 -8.82
CA ALA A 96 -14.69 -25.28 -8.20
C ALA A 96 -15.32 -26.05 -7.00
N LYS A 97 -15.13 -25.50 -5.80
CA LYS A 97 -16.21 -25.36 -4.82
C LYS A 97 -16.41 -23.86 -4.67
N ASP A 98 -17.36 -23.32 -5.43
CA ASP A 98 -17.71 -21.91 -5.35
C ASP A 98 -18.03 -21.57 -3.90
N THR A 99 -17.22 -20.72 -3.28
CA THR A 99 -17.63 -20.06 -2.04
C THR A 99 -18.48 -18.89 -2.49
N PRO A 100 -19.81 -18.94 -2.30
CA PRO A 100 -20.69 -17.88 -2.75
C PRO A 100 -20.31 -16.57 -2.07
N LEU A 101 -20.48 -15.46 -2.79
CA LEU A 101 -20.38 -14.12 -2.21
C LEU A 101 -21.34 -14.01 -1.02
N ASP A 102 -21.00 -13.13 -0.07
CA ASP A 102 -21.87 -12.80 1.05
C ASP A 102 -23.19 -12.23 0.50
N SER A 103 -24.24 -13.05 0.55
CA SER A 103 -25.54 -12.75 -0.05
C SER A 103 -26.18 -11.52 0.60
N GLN A 104 -26.00 -11.35 1.91
CA GLN A 104 -26.55 -10.22 2.64
C GLN A 104 -25.89 -8.92 2.18
N LYS A 105 -24.55 -8.85 2.15
CA LYS A 105 -23.84 -7.65 1.67
C LYS A 105 -24.16 -7.35 0.20
N THR A 106 -24.36 -8.40 -0.60
CA THR A 106 -24.75 -8.28 -2.01
C THR A 106 -26.12 -7.64 -2.14
N GLU A 107 -27.11 -8.14 -1.41
CA GLU A 107 -28.48 -7.60 -1.43
C GLU A 107 -28.55 -6.17 -0.88
N GLU A 108 -27.81 -5.87 0.19
CA GLU A 108 -27.70 -4.52 0.76
C GLU A 108 -27.14 -3.53 -0.27
N ALA A 109 -26.05 -3.87 -0.95
CA ALA A 109 -25.45 -3.02 -1.98
C ALA A 109 -26.39 -2.81 -3.17
N VAL A 110 -27.05 -3.87 -3.66
CA VAL A 110 -27.99 -3.78 -4.79
C VAL A 110 -29.21 -2.93 -4.43
N THR A 111 -29.76 -3.12 -3.23
CA THR A 111 -30.89 -2.33 -2.72
C THR A 111 -30.52 -0.86 -2.61
N GLN A 112 -29.33 -0.54 -2.09
CA GLN A 112 -28.84 0.83 -1.97
C GLN A 112 -28.76 1.51 -3.34
N VAL A 113 -28.23 0.82 -4.36
CA VAL A 113 -28.14 1.36 -5.73
C VAL A 113 -29.54 1.56 -6.34
N ARG A 114 -30.50 0.66 -6.08
CA ARG A 114 -31.90 0.85 -6.54
C ARG A 114 -32.51 2.11 -5.94
N GLN A 115 -32.34 2.31 -4.62
CA GLN A 115 -32.82 3.52 -3.96
C GLN A 115 -32.21 4.79 -4.55
N TRP A 116 -30.92 4.81 -4.88
CA TRP A 116 -30.30 5.95 -5.56
C TRP A 116 -30.92 6.23 -6.92
N ARG A 117 -31.24 5.19 -7.70
CA ARG A 117 -31.90 5.35 -9.00
C ARG A 117 -33.32 5.92 -8.86
N ASP A 118 -34.11 5.35 -7.94
CA ASP A 118 -35.50 5.77 -7.72
C ASP A 118 -35.59 7.22 -7.22
N ARG A 119 -34.59 7.66 -6.45
CA ARG A 119 -34.48 9.05 -5.96
C ARG A 119 -33.78 10.00 -6.92
N GLY A 120 -33.24 9.52 -8.05
CA GLY A 120 -32.46 10.35 -8.98
C GLY A 120 -31.12 10.84 -8.40
N GLU A 121 -30.57 10.12 -7.42
CA GLU A 121 -29.35 10.43 -6.67
C GLU A 121 -28.14 9.58 -7.12
N LEU A 122 -28.21 8.94 -8.28
CA LEU A 122 -27.13 8.09 -8.77
C LEU A 122 -25.84 8.91 -8.99
N PRO A 123 -24.72 8.63 -8.29
CA PRO A 123 -23.54 9.49 -8.29
C PRO A 123 -22.56 9.12 -9.42
N PHE A 124 -23.07 8.98 -10.64
CA PHE A 124 -22.27 8.62 -11.80
C PHE A 124 -22.70 9.43 -13.04
N PRO A 125 -21.75 9.96 -13.84
CA PRO A 125 -20.29 9.73 -13.77
C PRO A 125 -19.60 10.39 -12.57
N ASP A 126 -20.21 11.40 -11.97
CA ASP A 126 -19.72 12.08 -10.77
C ASP A 126 -20.87 12.34 -9.79
N PHE A 127 -20.54 12.59 -8.52
CA PHE A 127 -21.48 13.17 -7.57
C PHE A 127 -21.88 14.58 -8.02
N ARG A 128 -23.13 14.98 -7.79
CA ARG A 128 -23.49 16.38 -7.99
C ARG A 128 -22.79 17.25 -6.92
N PRO A 129 -22.36 18.48 -7.23
CA PRO A 129 -21.67 19.34 -6.26
C PRO A 129 -22.44 19.59 -4.96
N ASP A 130 -23.77 19.62 -5.02
CA ASP A 130 -24.68 19.76 -3.87
C ASP A 130 -24.82 18.48 -3.03
N GLN A 131 -24.43 17.32 -3.57
CA GLN A 131 -24.40 16.04 -2.87
C GLN A 131 -23.05 15.76 -2.17
N VAL A 132 -21.99 16.46 -2.57
CA VAL A 132 -20.67 16.41 -1.92
C VAL A 132 -20.66 17.38 -0.74
N GLY A 133 -21.49 17.10 0.27
CA GLY A 133 -21.37 17.75 1.57
C GLY A 133 -20.12 17.27 2.33
N PRO A 134 -19.79 17.90 3.48
CA PRO A 134 -18.77 17.35 4.37
C PRO A 134 -19.11 15.87 4.67
N PRO A 135 -18.13 14.96 4.57
CA PRO A 135 -18.39 13.52 4.66
C PRO A 135 -19.06 13.17 5.99
N ARG A 136 -20.11 12.34 5.96
CA ARG A 136 -20.82 11.88 7.17
C ARG A 136 -19.89 11.17 8.16
N ASN A 137 -18.80 10.59 7.66
CA ASN A 137 -17.73 10.03 8.46
C ASN A 137 -16.40 10.38 7.79
N PRO A 138 -15.72 11.48 8.19
CA PRO A 138 -14.45 11.85 7.60
C PRO A 138 -13.44 10.73 7.86
N ILE A 139 -12.78 10.28 6.79
CA ILE A 139 -11.66 9.35 6.93
C ILE A 139 -10.53 10.13 7.59
N GLU A 140 -10.11 9.71 8.80
CA GLU A 140 -8.95 10.29 9.45
C GLU A 140 -7.68 9.98 8.65
N TYR A 141 -7.02 11.03 8.16
CA TYR A 141 -5.75 10.93 7.47
C TYR A 141 -4.78 12.01 7.97
N PRO A 142 -3.56 11.64 8.38
CA PRO A 142 -3.03 10.27 8.52
C PRO A 142 -3.82 9.43 9.55
N PRO A 143 -3.80 8.08 9.46
CA PRO A 143 -4.56 7.22 10.36
C PRO A 143 -4.14 7.39 11.83
N PRO A 144 -5.01 7.06 12.80
CA PRO A 144 -4.66 7.08 14.22
C PRO A 144 -3.37 6.28 14.49
N GLY A 145 -2.47 6.85 15.30
CA GLY A 145 -1.16 6.26 15.61
C GLY A 145 -0.07 6.52 14.56
N SER A 146 -0.36 7.26 13.48
CA SER A 146 0.68 7.71 12.54
C SER A 146 1.63 8.72 13.16
N SER A 147 2.93 8.59 12.90
CA SER A 147 3.97 9.52 13.35
C SER A 147 3.88 10.93 12.72
N LEU A 148 3.07 11.11 11.66
CA LEU A 148 2.82 12.41 11.02
C LEU A 148 1.64 13.17 11.63
N ARG A 149 0.91 12.57 12.58
CA ARG A 149 -0.14 13.24 13.33
C ARG A 149 0.57 14.00 14.47
N SER A 150 0.84 15.30 14.29
CA SER A 150 1.52 16.11 15.30
C SER A 150 0.93 15.87 16.69
N GLY A 151 1.81 15.66 17.67
CA GLY A 151 1.42 15.75 19.08
C GLY A 151 0.90 17.16 19.38
N PRO A 152 0.23 17.39 20.53
CA PRO A 152 -0.33 18.69 20.90
C PRO A 152 0.75 19.74 21.26
N GLY A 153 1.72 19.98 20.38
CA GLY A 153 2.85 20.90 20.58
C GLY A 153 3.31 21.71 19.36
N ASP A 154 2.87 21.41 18.13
CA ASP A 154 3.38 22.10 16.92
C ASP A 154 2.46 23.21 16.40
N LEU A 155 1.71 23.86 17.30
CA LEU A 155 0.94 25.08 17.01
C LEU A 155 1.52 26.30 17.74
N GLU A 156 2.84 26.37 17.87
CA GLU A 156 3.54 27.62 18.18
C GLU A 156 4.87 27.66 17.40
N ASP A 157 4.84 28.14 16.17
CA ASP A 157 5.60 29.34 15.82
C ASP A 157 5.21 29.87 14.42
N LYS A 158 5.35 31.20 14.33
CA LYS A 158 4.83 32.14 13.33
C LYS A 158 5.30 31.95 11.89
#